data_AF-A0A4V6NNV5-F1
#
_entry.id   AF-A0A4V6NNV5-F1
#
_cell.length_a   1.000
_cell.length_b   1.000
_cell.length_c   1.000
_cell.angle_alpha   90.00
_cell.angle_beta   90.00
_cell.angle_gamma   90.00
#
_symmetry.space_group_name_H-M   'P 1'
#
loop_
_entity.id
_entity.type
_entity.pdbx_description
1 polymer ?
#
loop_
_entity_poly.entity_id
_entity_poly.type
_entity_poly.pdbx_seq_one_letter_code
_entity_poly.pdbx_strand_id
1 'polypeptide(L)'
;MVFTTKVDTGKVFVAGDWRGNSRDSRLYTDSPGNGGVPLTDIRGIVVAVNNTVLAPTTAFTDAGLAGAPYQEASFDKLVLAGGVVFVGGLVWLVLSLIRRKNATV
;
A
#
# COMPACT_ATOMS: atom_id res chain seq x y z
N MET A 1 -13.80 14.58 8.45
CA MET A 1 -13.11 15.78 7.94
C MET A 1 -12.41 15.36 6.65
N VAL A 2 -12.75 15.99 5.54
CA VAL A 2 -12.14 15.71 4.23
C VAL A 2 -11.18 16.85 3.95
N PHE A 3 -9.93 16.53 3.63
CA PHE A 3 -8.91 17.50 3.25
C PHE A 3 -8.14 16.98 2.05
N THR A 4 -7.57 17.90 1.27
CA THR A 4 -6.65 17.62 0.18
C THR A 4 -5.49 18.58 0.32
N THR A 5 -4.27 18.06 0.25
CA THR A 5 -3.05 18.87 0.34
C THR A 5 -2.04 18.39 -0.69
N LYS A 6 -1.22 19.33 -1.19
CA LYS A 6 -0.07 19.02 -2.04
C LYS A 6 1.19 19.17 -1.19
N VAL A 7 1.98 18.10 -1.13
CA VAL A 7 3.25 18.07 -0.40
C VAL A 7 4.34 18.57 -1.33
N ASP A 8 5.07 19.60 -0.89
CA ASP A 8 6.20 20.14 -1.66
C ASP A 8 7.36 19.13 -1.71
N THR A 9 8.16 19.21 -2.76
CA THR A 9 9.40 18.43 -2.88
C THR A 9 10.32 18.66 -1.67
N GLY A 10 10.94 17.57 -1.17
CA GLY A 10 11.82 17.63 0.00
C GLY A 10 11.08 17.72 1.34
N LYS A 11 9.77 17.47 1.35
CA LYS A 11 8.95 17.35 2.56
C LYS A 11 8.18 16.03 2.57
N VAL A 12 7.77 15.61 3.76
CA VAL A 12 6.89 14.47 3.99
C VAL A 12 5.64 14.88 4.72
N PHE A 13 4.54 14.19 4.46
CA PHE A 13 3.30 14.37 5.19
C PHE A 13 3.11 13.19 6.14
N VAL A 14 3.08 13.46 7.44
CA VAL A 14 3.03 12.42 8.47
C VAL A 14 1.66 12.38 9.12
N ALA A 15 1.21 11.18 9.44
CA ALA A 15 -0.02 10.96 10.18
C ALA A 15 0.21 9.86 11.20
N GLY A 16 -0.13 10.11 12.46
CA GLY A 16 0.04 9.13 13.54
C GLY A 16 -1.06 8.05 13.50
N ASP A 17 -0.69 6.81 13.80
CA ASP A 17 -1.56 5.64 13.64
C ASP A 17 -2.83 5.73 14.49
N TRP A 18 -2.74 6.32 15.70
CA TRP A 18 -3.92 6.64 16.49
C TRP A 18 -4.60 7.91 15.96
N ARG A 19 -5.32 7.73 14.84
CA ARG A 19 -5.84 8.83 14.00
C ARG A 19 -6.67 9.87 14.75
N GLY A 20 -7.38 9.48 15.80
CA GLY A 20 -8.23 10.34 16.62
C GLY A 20 -7.54 11.05 17.78
N ASN A 21 -6.28 10.72 18.08
CA ASN A 21 -5.52 11.34 19.17
C ASN A 21 -4.06 11.57 18.74
N SER A 22 -3.89 12.14 17.56
CA SER A 22 -2.59 12.44 16.99
C SER A 22 -2.55 13.88 16.54
N ARG A 23 -1.51 14.61 16.97
CA ARG A 23 -1.23 15.97 16.51
C ARG A 23 -0.21 15.90 15.39
N ASP A 24 -0.69 15.82 14.15
CA ASP A 24 0.11 15.54 12.96
C ASP A 24 -0.23 16.46 11.79
N SER A 25 0.39 16.23 10.63
CA SER A 25 0.34 17.11 9.46
C SER A 25 -1.08 17.48 9.02
N ARG A 26 -2.08 16.64 9.30
CA ARG A 26 -3.49 16.85 8.94
C ARG A 26 -4.10 18.07 9.63
N LEU A 27 -3.54 18.51 10.76
CA LEU A 27 -3.99 19.70 11.49
C LEU A 27 -3.32 20.98 11.00
N TYR A 28 -2.31 20.88 10.13
CA TYR A 28 -1.44 21.99 9.73
C TYR A 28 -1.52 22.26 8.22
N THR A 29 -2.55 21.77 7.53
CA THR A 29 -2.71 21.95 6.07
C THR A 29 -2.85 23.41 5.65
N ASP A 30 -3.35 24.26 6.55
CA ASP A 30 -3.51 25.71 6.30
C ASP A 30 -2.29 26.53 6.78
N SER A 31 -1.28 25.87 7.34
CA SER A 31 -0.03 26.50 7.78
C SER A 31 0.99 26.58 6.63
N PRO A 32 2.00 27.47 6.71
CA PRO A 32 3.07 27.51 5.74
C PRO A 32 3.71 26.12 5.54
N GLY A 33 3.74 25.65 4.31
CA GLY A 33 4.23 24.30 3.97
C GLY A 33 3.16 23.20 3.97
N ASN A 34 1.88 23.54 4.13
CA ASN A 34 0.71 22.68 3.93
C ASN A 34 0.73 21.37 4.75
N GLY A 35 1.27 21.45 5.97
CA GLY A 35 1.46 20.31 6.87
C GLY A 35 2.69 19.45 6.56
N GLY A 36 3.46 19.78 5.52
CA GLY A 36 4.68 19.06 5.16
C GLY A 36 5.82 19.32 6.16
N VAL A 37 6.46 18.25 6.61
CA VAL A 37 7.66 18.27 7.45
C VAL A 37 8.89 18.20 6.52
N PRO A 38 9.85 19.15 6.60
CA PRO A 38 11.09 19.08 5.84
C PRO A 38 11.88 17.79 6.11
N LEU A 39 12.47 17.20 5.06
CA LEU A 39 13.35 16.04 5.22
C LEU A 39 14.55 16.33 6.14
N THR A 40 15.01 17.60 6.19
CA THR A 40 16.08 18.05 7.07
C THR A 40 15.74 17.97 8.56
N ASP A 41 14.45 17.93 8.90
CA ASP A 41 13.99 17.85 10.29
C ASP A 41 13.85 16.41 10.77
N ILE A 42 14.01 15.43 9.86
CA ILE A 42 13.93 14.00 10.16
C ILE A 42 15.28 13.53 10.71
N ARG A 43 15.26 13.07 11.96
CA ARG A 43 16.48 12.57 12.65
C ARG A 43 16.77 11.09 12.39
N GLY A 44 15.76 10.32 12.00
CA GLY A 44 15.91 8.88 11.77
C GLY A 44 14.57 8.17 11.57
N ILE A 45 14.67 6.88 11.26
CA ILE A 45 13.54 5.98 11.01
C ILE A 45 13.53 4.93 12.12
N VAL A 46 12.37 4.71 12.73
CA VAL A 46 12.19 3.65 13.74
C VAL A 46 12.01 2.32 13.02
N VAL A 47 12.92 1.36 13.25
CA VAL A 47 12.93 0.04 12.58
C VAL A 47 12.58 -1.13 13.50
N ALA A 48 12.59 -0.91 14.82
CA ALA A 48 12.27 -1.93 15.82
C ALA A 48 11.75 -1.29 17.11
N VAL A 49 10.89 -2.02 17.83
CA VAL A 49 10.39 -1.66 19.16
C VAL A 49 10.44 -2.91 20.04
N ASN A 50 10.97 -2.80 21.26
CA ASN A 50 11.07 -3.92 22.22
C ASN A 50 11.66 -5.20 21.58
N ASN A 51 12.79 -5.08 20.89
CA ASN A 51 13.46 -6.16 20.15
C ASN A 51 12.64 -6.81 19.03
N THR A 52 11.48 -6.26 18.69
CA THR A 52 10.66 -6.70 17.57
C THR A 52 10.92 -5.80 16.37
N VAL A 53 11.40 -6.39 15.28
CA VAL A 53 11.58 -5.67 14.00
C VAL A 53 10.21 -5.29 13.46
N LEU A 54 10.03 -4.02 13.10
CA LEU A 54 8.79 -3.54 12.50
C LEU A 54 8.70 -4.02 11.05
N ALA A 55 7.47 -4.21 10.57
CA ALA A 55 7.22 -4.50 9.17
C ALA A 55 7.87 -3.39 8.31
N PRO A 56 8.77 -3.74 7.38
CA PRO A 56 9.41 -2.75 6.52
C PRO A 56 8.36 -2.05 5.63
N THR A 57 8.62 -0.81 5.25
CA THR A 57 7.76 -0.03 4.35
C THR A 57 8.59 0.78 3.37
N THR A 58 8.12 0.90 2.13
CA THR A 58 8.74 1.75 1.10
C THR A 58 8.40 3.23 1.26
N ALA A 59 7.45 3.59 2.12
CA ALA A 59 6.97 4.96 2.25
C ALA A 59 8.10 5.99 2.52
N PHE A 60 9.16 5.59 3.21
CA PHE A 60 10.32 6.45 3.49
C PHE A 60 11.23 6.60 2.27
N THR A 61 11.55 5.51 1.57
CA THR A 61 12.38 5.55 0.36
C THR A 61 11.66 6.24 -0.80
N ASP A 62 10.35 6.06 -0.92
CA ASP A 62 9.50 6.73 -1.90
C ASP A 62 9.42 8.24 -1.64
N ALA A 63 9.53 8.65 -0.36
CA ALA A 63 9.68 10.04 0.04
C ALA A 63 11.09 10.63 -0.17
N GLY A 64 12.05 9.82 -0.65
CA GLY A 64 13.42 10.26 -0.92
C GLY A 64 14.37 10.18 0.29
N LEU A 65 13.98 9.51 1.37
CA LEU A 65 14.90 9.21 2.47
C LEU A 65 15.87 8.10 2.06
N ALA A 66 17.11 8.19 2.55
CA ALA A 66 18.12 7.18 2.33
C ALA A 66 17.72 5.85 3.01
N GLY A 67 17.83 4.75 2.27
CA GLY A 67 17.53 3.40 2.76
C GLY A 67 17.52 2.39 1.61
N ALA A 68 17.74 1.11 1.92
CA ALA A 68 17.56 0.07 0.92
C ALA A 68 16.06 -0.05 0.60
N PRO A 69 15.64 0.02 -0.67
CA PRO A 69 14.24 -0.17 -1.04
C PRO A 69 13.80 -1.56 -0.58
N TYR A 70 12.72 -1.61 0.20
CA TYR A 70 12.12 -2.87 0.59
C TYR A 70 11.33 -3.44 -0.59
N GLN A 71 11.53 -4.72 -0.90
CA GLN A 71 10.63 -5.41 -1.82
C GLN A 71 9.35 -5.78 -1.08
N GLU A 72 8.28 -5.05 -1.38
CA GLU A 72 6.93 -5.46 -1.03
C GLU A 72 6.66 -6.91 -1.48
N ALA A 73 5.82 -7.63 -0.74
CA ALA A 73 5.43 -8.97 -1.12
C ALA A 73 4.75 -8.93 -2.50
N SER A 74 5.38 -9.51 -3.50
CA SER A 74 4.79 -9.63 -4.84
C SER A 74 3.58 -10.58 -4.75
N PHE A 75 2.41 -10.08 -5.17
CA PHE A 75 1.18 -10.88 -5.25
C PHE A 75 1.13 -11.74 -6.53
N ASP A 76 2.22 -11.81 -7.30
CA ASP A 76 2.26 -12.46 -8.60
C ASP A 76 1.82 -13.93 -8.53
N LYS A 77 2.22 -14.64 -7.46
CA LYS A 77 1.82 -16.04 -7.24
C LYS A 77 0.31 -16.18 -7.01
N LEU A 78 -0.31 -15.19 -6.37
CA LEU A 78 -1.74 -15.16 -6.07
C LEU A 78 -2.55 -14.84 -7.33
N VAL A 79 -2.05 -13.92 -8.16
CA VAL A 79 -2.59 -13.61 -9.48
C VAL A 79 -2.49 -14.84 -10.40
N LEU A 80 -1.34 -15.52 -10.43
CA LEU A 80 -1.17 -16.74 -11.22
C LEU A 80 -2.12 -17.86 -10.77
N ALA A 81 -2.21 -18.11 -9.46
CA ALA A 81 -3.11 -19.11 -8.90
C ALA A 81 -4.57 -18.80 -9.22
N GLY A 82 -5.00 -17.54 -9.04
CA GLY A 82 -6.34 -17.09 -9.40
C GLY A 82 -6.64 -17.27 -10.89
N GLY A 83 -5.68 -16.92 -11.76
CA GLY A 83 -5.79 -17.11 -13.20
C GLY A 83 -5.99 -18.57 -13.61
N VAL A 84 -5.22 -19.50 -13.02
CA VAL A 84 -5.36 -20.94 -13.29
C VAL A 84 -6.73 -21.46 -12.89
N VAL A 85 -7.21 -21.09 -11.70
CA VAL A 85 -8.55 -21.50 -11.22
C VAL A 85 -9.65 -20.95 -12.12
N PHE A 86 -9.54 -19.68 -12.54
CA PHE A 86 -10.50 -19.05 -13.43
C PHE A 86 -10.58 -19.76 -14.79
N VAL A 87 -9.43 -19.98 -15.45
CA VAL A 87 -9.38 -20.66 -16.75
C VAL A 87 -9.88 -22.10 -16.66
N GLY A 88 -9.46 -22.84 -15.62
CA GLY A 88 -9.92 -24.21 -15.39
C GLY A 88 -11.43 -24.29 -15.20
N GLY A 89 -12.01 -23.39 -14.41
CA GLY A 89 -13.47 -23.30 -14.23
C GLY A 89 -14.21 -22.95 -15.51
N LEU A 90 -13.64 -22.07 -16.34
CA LEU A 90 -14.24 -21.66 -17.62
C LEU A 90 -14.25 -22.83 -18.64
N VAL A 91 -13.15 -23.58 -18.72
CA VAL A 91 -13.08 -24.81 -19.54
C VAL A 91 -14.10 -25.84 -19.06
N TRP A 92 -14.19 -26.07 -17.75
CA TRP A 92 -15.14 -27.02 -17.19
C TRP A 92 -16.60 -26.62 -17.46
N LEU A 93 -16.92 -25.33 -17.37
CA LEU A 93 -18.24 -24.80 -17.69
C LEU A 93 -18.61 -25.05 -19.15
N VAL A 94 -17.70 -24.74 -20.08
CA VAL A 94 -17.90 -24.96 -21.52
C VAL A 94 -18.14 -26.44 -21.82
N LEU A 95 -17.30 -27.32 -21.28
CA LEU A 95 -17.45 -28.77 -21.46
C LEU A 95 -18.77 -29.29 -20.90
N SER A 96 -19.20 -28.76 -19.76
CA SER A 96 -20.48 -29.14 -19.13
C SER A 96 -21.67 -28.72 -20.00
N LEU A 97 -21.63 -27.52 -20.60
CA LEU A 97 -22.67 -27.04 -21.51
C LEU A 97 -22.73 -27.88 -22.80
N ILE A 98 -21.58 -28.26 -23.37
CA ILE A 98 -21.52 -29.13 -24.56
C ILE A 98 -22.08 -30.51 -24.24
N ARG A 99 -21.65 -31.12 -23.12
CA ARG A 99 -22.18 -32.42 -22.67
C ARG A 99 -23.69 -32.39 -22.46
N ARG A 100 -24.21 -31.31 -21.88
CA ARG A 100 -25.66 -31.14 -21.68
C ARG A 100 -26.42 -31.09 -23.00
N LYS A 101 -25.91 -30.39 -24.01
CA LYS A 101 -26.53 -30.33 -25.34
C LYS A 101 -26.56 -31.68 -26.05
N ASN A 102 -25.52 -32.48 -25.90
CA ASN A 102 -25.42 -33.79 -26.55
C ASN A 102 -26.25 -34.88 -25.84
N ALA A 103 -26.72 -34.65 -24.62
CA ALA A 103 -27.54 -35.59 -23.85
C ALA A 103 -29.06 -35.43 -24.05
N THR A 104 -29.49 -34.43 -24.82
CA THR A 104 -30.91 -34.12 -25.10
C THR A 104 -31.36 -34.51 -26.52
N VAL A 105 -30.58 -35.35 -27.22
CA VAL A 105 -30.91 -35.92 -28.55
C VAL A 105 -31.32 -37.37 -28.40
#